data_AF-A0A661D337-F1
#
_entry.id   AF-A0A661D337-F1
#
_cell.length_a   1.000
_cell.length_b   1.000
_cell.length_c   1.000
_cell.angle_alpha   90.00
_cell.angle_beta   90.00
_cell.angle_gamma   90.00
#
_symmetry.space_group_name_H-M   'P 1'
#
loop_
_entity.id
_entity.type
_entity.pdbx_description
1 polymer ?
#
loop_
_entity_poly.entity_id
_entity_poly.type
_entity_poly.pdbx_seq_one_letter_code
_entity_poly.pdbx_strand_id
1 'polypeptide(L)'
;MSLPATIVPTEVLETYLEPVLEGKLTDVYREYANGYTQKIAEGYECLSTCTVERDGQVIVWEERRLVVRSFKHTKAQKTAEQKRLAKAEAALANLTIHRRGKKRLTTLAEIQSTTDDILKRYQVEGVVIGSML
;
A
#
# COMPACT_ATOMS: atom_id res chain seq x y z
N MET A 1 -3.87 2.20 0.63
CA MET A 1 -3.82 1.22 -0.47
C MET A 1 -3.59 2.01 -1.75
N SER A 2 -2.42 1.94 -2.37
CA SER A 2 -2.16 2.67 -3.63
C SER A 2 -1.68 1.63 -4.62
N LEU A 3 -2.51 1.33 -5.62
CA LEU A 3 -2.02 0.72 -6.86
C LEU A 3 -1.15 1.78 -7.53
N PRO A 4 0.05 1.45 -8.02
CA PRO A 4 0.90 2.45 -8.65
C PRO A 4 0.15 3.10 -9.82
N ALA A 5 0.04 4.43 -9.80
CA ALA A 5 -0.61 5.26 -10.82
C ALA A 5 -0.02 5.09 -12.23
N THR A 6 1.04 4.31 -12.37
CA THR A 6 1.72 3.97 -13.62
C THR A 6 0.92 2.99 -14.49
N ILE A 7 -0.07 2.28 -13.93
CA ILE A 7 -0.84 1.25 -14.67
C ILE A 7 -2.31 1.66 -14.84
N VAL A 8 -2.89 2.37 -13.87
CA VAL A 8 -4.28 2.81 -13.88
C VAL A 8 -4.32 4.25 -13.39
N PRO A 9 -4.95 5.20 -14.13
CA PRO A 9 -5.15 6.56 -13.65
C PRO A 9 -5.91 6.57 -12.31
N THR A 10 -5.63 7.56 -11.46
CA THR A 10 -6.23 7.67 -10.12
C THR A 10 -7.76 7.72 -10.19
N GLU A 11 -8.31 8.39 -11.20
CA GLU A 11 -9.76 8.53 -11.41
C GLU A 11 -10.41 7.17 -11.67
N VAL A 12 -9.72 6.31 -12.44
CA VAL A 12 -10.19 4.94 -12.74
C VAL A 12 -10.06 4.05 -11.52
N LEU A 13 -9.05 4.28 -10.68
CA LEU A 13 -8.89 3.54 -9.43
C LEU A 13 -10.07 3.75 -8.48
N GLU A 14 -10.54 4.99 -8.31
CA GLU A 14 -11.69 5.29 -7.44
C GLU A 14 -12.95 4.53 -7.90
N THR A 15 -13.21 4.48 -9.21
CA THR A 15 -14.31 3.67 -9.77
C THR A 15 -14.15 2.17 -9.46
N TYR A 16 -12.92 1.67 -9.34
CA TYR A 16 -12.68 0.27 -8.93
C TYR A 16 -12.93 0.02 -7.44
N LEU A 17 -12.87 1.05 -6.61
CA LEU A 17 -13.08 0.91 -5.17
C LEU A 17 -14.56 0.93 -4.79
N GLU A 18 -15.44 1.58 -5.55
CA GLU A 18 -16.87 1.64 -5.23
C GLU A 18 -17.49 0.25 -4.96
N PRO A 19 -17.37 -0.76 -5.85
CA PRO A 19 -17.98 -2.07 -5.61
C PRO A 19 -17.32 -2.82 -4.45
N VAL A 20 -16.03 -2.55 -4.20
CA VAL A 20 -15.29 -3.11 -3.07
C VAL A 20 -15.83 -2.58 -1.74
N LEU A 21 -16.15 -1.29 -1.68
CA LEU A 21 -16.72 -0.63 -0.51
C LEU A 21 -18.17 -1.05 -0.25
N GLU A 22 -18.94 -1.26 -1.31
CA GLU A 22 -20.31 -1.79 -1.23
C GLU A 22 -20.35 -3.29 -0.88
N GLY A 23 -19.21 -3.98 -0.87
CA GLY A 23 -19.12 -5.40 -0.55
C GLY A 23 -19.66 -6.33 -1.65
N LYS A 24 -19.81 -5.84 -2.89
CA LYS A 24 -20.30 -6.60 -4.04
C LYS A 24 -19.18 -7.45 -4.66
N LEU A 25 -18.62 -8.37 -3.87
CA LEU A 25 -17.48 -9.19 -4.26
C LEU A 25 -17.85 -10.67 -4.31
N THR A 26 -17.24 -11.37 -5.25
CA THR A 26 -17.33 -12.83 -5.39
C THR A 26 -16.10 -13.47 -4.76
N ASP A 27 -16.30 -14.60 -4.09
CA ASP A 27 -15.24 -15.40 -3.51
C ASP A 27 -14.36 -16.03 -4.60
N VAL A 28 -13.04 -15.94 -4.43
CA VAL A 28 -12.05 -16.56 -5.30
C VAL A 28 -11.40 -17.72 -4.56
N TYR A 29 -11.55 -18.91 -5.13
CA TYR A 29 -11.02 -20.16 -4.59
C TYR A 29 -9.80 -20.63 -5.36
N ARG A 30 -8.88 -21.28 -4.63
CA ARG A 30 -7.77 -22.04 -5.21
C ARG A 30 -7.93 -23.50 -4.83
N GLU A 31 -7.86 -24.36 -5.83
CA GLU A 31 -7.74 -25.80 -5.66
C GLU A 31 -6.26 -26.19 -5.56
N TYR A 32 -5.97 -27.14 -4.67
CA TYR A 32 -4.65 -27.72 -4.47
C TYR A 32 -4.62 -29.17 -4.97
N ALA A 33 -3.42 -29.69 -5.25
CA ALA A 33 -3.24 -31.02 -5.81
C ALA A 33 -3.82 -32.17 -4.96
N ASN A 34 -4.06 -31.94 -3.68
CA ASN A 34 -4.69 -32.88 -2.76
C ASN A 34 -6.23 -32.80 -2.74
N GLY A 35 -6.85 -32.04 -3.64
CA GLY A 35 -8.30 -31.83 -3.69
C GLY A 35 -8.83 -30.86 -2.63
N TYR A 36 -7.96 -30.23 -1.84
CA TYR A 36 -8.36 -29.18 -0.91
C TYR A 36 -8.61 -27.86 -1.66
N THR A 37 -9.69 -27.18 -1.28
CA THR A 37 -10.04 -25.87 -1.83
C THR A 37 -9.97 -24.81 -0.74
N GLN A 38 -9.32 -23.68 -1.03
CA GLN A 38 -9.17 -22.57 -0.10
C GLN A 38 -9.68 -21.28 -0.72
N LYS A 39 -10.48 -20.51 0.03
CA LYS A 39 -10.79 -19.12 -0.31
C LYS A 39 -9.53 -18.27 -0.14
N ILE A 40 -9.02 -17.69 -1.23
CA ILE A 40 -7.74 -16.94 -1.25
C ILE A 40 -7.91 -15.44 -1.45
N ALA A 41 -9.05 -15.01 -2.00
CA ALA A 41 -9.36 -13.63 -2.27
C ALA A 41 -10.87 -13.43 -2.44
N GLU A 42 -11.27 -12.18 -2.56
CA GLU A 42 -12.57 -11.76 -3.07
C GLU A 42 -12.35 -10.74 -4.19
N GLY A 43 -13.24 -10.67 -5.16
CA GLY A 43 -13.08 -9.76 -6.28
C GLY A 43 -14.27 -9.71 -7.21
N TYR A 44 -14.15 -8.93 -8.26
CA TYR A 44 -15.13 -8.87 -9.34
C TYR A 44 -14.43 -8.64 -10.68
N GLU A 45 -15.17 -8.91 -11.75
CA GLU A 45 -14.75 -8.68 -13.13
C GLU A 45 -15.40 -7.41 -13.67
N CYS A 46 -14.65 -6.60 -14.41
CA CYS A 46 -15.19 -5.48 -15.17
C CYS A 46 -14.57 -5.41 -16.57
N LEU A 47 -15.27 -4.77 -17.48
CA LEU A 47 -14.77 -4.47 -18.82
C LEU A 47 -14.29 -3.01 -18.86
N SER A 48 -13.19 -2.78 -19.55
CA SER A 48 -12.63 -1.45 -19.80
C SER A 48 -12.35 -1.30 -21.28
N THR A 49 -13.03 -0.35 -21.92
CA THR A 49 -12.71 0.03 -23.30
C THR A 49 -11.33 0.69 -23.32
N CYS A 50 -10.43 0.10 -24.07
CA CYS A 50 -9.08 0.59 -24.26
C CYS A 50 -8.92 1.09 -25.69
N THR A 51 -8.21 2.19 -25.85
CA THR A 51 -7.94 2.80 -27.15
C THR A 51 -6.45 3.11 -27.22
N VAL A 52 -5.81 2.75 -28.33
CA VAL A 52 -4.42 3.11 -28.60
C VAL A 52 -4.29 3.59 -30.03
N GLU A 53 -3.50 4.64 -30.22
CA GLU A 53 -3.07 5.07 -31.55
C GLU A 53 -1.73 4.41 -31.86
N ARG A 54 -1.65 3.70 -32.99
CA ARG A 54 -0.40 3.14 -33.53
C ARG A 54 -0.37 3.30 -35.04
N ASP A 55 0.75 3.80 -35.57
CA ASP A 55 0.97 4.00 -37.00
C ASP A 55 -0.16 4.79 -37.70
N GLY A 56 -0.72 5.79 -37.00
CA GLY A 56 -1.84 6.60 -37.50
C GLY A 56 -3.20 5.89 -37.52
N GLN A 57 -3.29 4.68 -36.95
CA GLN A 57 -4.54 3.94 -36.78
C GLN A 57 -4.96 3.90 -35.32
N VAL A 58 -6.26 4.12 -35.08
CA VAL A 58 -6.87 3.97 -33.77
C VAL A 58 -7.37 2.54 -33.63
N ILE A 59 -6.81 1.81 -32.66
CA ILE A 59 -7.22 0.45 -32.31
C ILE A 59 -8.01 0.53 -31.02
N VAL A 60 -9.21 -0.06 -31.02
CA VAL A 60 -10.11 -0.11 -29.86
C VAL A 60 -10.39 -1.57 -29.51
N TRP A 61 -10.31 -1.91 -28.23
CA TRP A 61 -10.68 -3.24 -27.73
C TRP A 61 -11.33 -3.16 -26.35
N GLU A 62 -12.05 -4.21 -25.99
CA GLU A 62 -12.54 -4.39 -24.62
C GLU A 62 -11.54 -5.24 -23.83
N GLU A 63 -11.01 -4.66 -22.75
CA GLU A 63 -10.15 -5.35 -21.82
C GLU A 63 -10.95 -5.84 -20.62
N ARG A 64 -10.87 -7.14 -20.37
CA ARG A 64 -11.42 -7.75 -19.17
C ARG A 64 -10.45 -7.62 -18.01
N ARG A 65 -10.87 -6.92 -16.95
CA ARG A 65 -10.07 -6.62 -15.75
C ARG A 65 -10.65 -7.33 -14.53
N LEU A 66 -9.75 -7.82 -13.68
CA LEU A 66 -10.09 -8.42 -12.40
C LEU A 66 -9.62 -7.51 -11.27
N VAL A 67 -10.56 -7.05 -10.45
CA VAL A 67 -10.26 -6.29 -9.23
C VAL A 67 -10.30 -7.27 -8.06
N VAL A 68 -9.16 -7.49 -7.41
CA VAL A 68 -8.98 -8.59 -6.45
C VAL A 68 -8.42 -8.09 -5.12
N ARG A 69 -9.12 -8.40 -4.03
CA ARG A 69 -8.68 -8.26 -2.64
C ARG A 69 -8.06 -9.57 -2.14
N SER A 70 -6.75 -9.73 -2.34
CA SER A 70 -6.03 -10.93 -1.91
C SER A 70 -5.75 -10.95 -0.41
N PHE A 71 -6.16 -12.02 0.28
CA PHE A 71 -5.94 -12.17 1.73
C PHE A 71 -4.45 -12.29 2.09
N LYS A 72 -3.69 -13.03 1.28
CA LYS A 72 -2.24 -13.16 1.46
C LYS A 72 -1.55 -11.80 1.29
N HIS A 73 -1.95 -11.03 0.28
CA HIS A 73 -1.40 -9.70 0.06
C HIS A 73 -1.74 -8.74 1.21
N THR A 74 -3.01 -8.69 1.64
CA THR A 74 -3.46 -7.89 2.79
C THR A 74 -2.66 -8.22 4.05
N LYS A 75 -2.46 -9.51 4.36
CA LYS A 75 -1.66 -9.94 5.52
C LYS A 75 -0.21 -9.48 5.41
N ALA A 76 0.41 -9.70 4.25
CA ALA A 76 1.80 -9.30 4.03
C ALA A 76 1.99 -7.78 4.18
N GLN A 77 1.08 -6.99 3.61
CA GLN A 77 1.11 -5.52 3.71
C GLN A 77 0.96 -5.06 5.16
N LYS A 78 -0.03 -5.60 5.89
CA LYS A 78 -0.23 -5.29 7.32
C LYS A 78 1.01 -5.61 8.15
N THR A 79 1.61 -6.80 7.94
CA THR A 79 2.83 -7.18 8.66
C THR A 79 4.02 -6.27 8.30
N ALA A 80 4.17 -5.90 7.03
CA ALA A 80 5.24 -5.01 6.61
C ALA A 80 5.09 -3.60 7.23
N GLU A 81 3.87 -3.08 7.25
CA GLU A 81 3.52 -1.81 7.88
C GLU A 81 3.85 -1.80 9.37
N GLN A 82 3.36 -2.80 10.11
CA GLN A 82 3.67 -2.96 11.54
C GLN A 82 5.17 -3.04 11.81
N LYS A 83 5.92 -3.77 10.96
CA LYS A 83 7.39 -3.84 11.06
C LYS A 83 8.06 -2.49 10.83
N ARG A 84 7.57 -1.69 9.88
CA ARG A 84 8.11 -0.34 9.65
C ARG A 84 7.82 0.58 10.83
N LEU A 85 6.60 0.52 11.39
CA LEU A 85 6.22 1.29 12.57
C LEU A 85 7.09 0.94 13.79
N ALA A 86 7.24 -0.34 14.11
CA ALA A 86 8.08 -0.79 15.23
C ALA A 86 9.55 -0.34 15.07
N LYS A 87 10.07 -0.33 13.84
CA LYS A 87 11.43 0.17 13.56
C LYS A 87 11.53 1.69 13.72
N ALA A 88 10.50 2.43 13.32
CA ALA A 88 10.43 3.88 13.51
C ALA A 88 10.38 4.22 15.01
N GLU A 89 9.50 3.58 15.77
CA GLU A 89 9.40 3.73 17.23
C GLU A 89 10.73 3.43 17.92
N ALA A 90 11.39 2.32 17.57
CA ALA A 90 12.69 1.97 18.12
C ALA A 90 13.77 3.01 17.75
N ALA A 91 13.74 3.57 16.53
CA ALA A 91 14.68 4.61 16.11
C ALA A 91 14.44 5.93 16.86
N LEU A 92 13.19 6.32 17.05
CA LEU A 92 12.79 7.50 17.81
C LEU A 92 13.15 7.35 19.29
N ALA A 93 12.85 6.21 19.91
CA ALA A 93 13.27 5.92 21.28
C ALA A 93 14.80 5.94 21.43
N ASN A 94 15.53 5.51 20.40
CA ASN A 94 16.99 5.63 20.41
C ASN A 94 17.49 7.07 20.30
N LEU A 95 16.71 8.05 19.82
CA LEU A 95 17.14 9.46 19.78
C LEU A 95 17.51 9.99 21.16
N THR A 96 16.72 9.63 22.19
CA THR A 96 16.90 10.08 23.57
C THR A 96 17.96 9.28 24.33
N ILE A 97 18.42 8.15 23.80
CA ILE A 97 19.45 7.31 24.42
C ILE A 97 20.86 7.83 24.07
N HIS A 98 21.65 8.08 25.12
CA HIS A 98 23.06 8.48 24.99
C HIS A 98 23.96 7.27 24.66
N ARG A 99 24.86 7.41 23.67
CA ARG A 99 25.87 6.40 23.30
C ARG A 99 27.17 7.06 22.84
N ARG A 100 28.30 6.40 23.13
CA ARG A 100 29.65 6.85 22.71
C ARG A 100 29.72 6.95 21.18
N GLY A 101 30.17 8.10 20.67
CA GLY A 101 30.30 8.37 19.22
C GLY A 101 29.03 8.84 18.52
N LYS A 102 27.88 8.91 19.22
CA LYS A 102 26.64 9.45 18.65
C LYS A 102 26.62 10.98 18.81
N LYS A 103 26.34 11.71 17.72
CA LYS A 103 26.15 13.16 17.75
C LYS A 103 25.04 13.50 18.76
N ARG A 104 25.33 14.40 19.70
CA ARG A 104 24.32 14.96 20.61
C ARG A 104 23.49 15.98 19.81
N LEU A 105 22.18 15.78 19.78
CA LEU A 105 21.24 16.77 19.25
C LEU A 105 20.96 17.76 20.38
N THR A 106 21.19 19.03 20.14
CA THR A 106 21.14 20.07 21.19
C THR A 106 20.07 21.12 20.96
N THR A 107 19.55 21.19 19.74
CA THR A 107 18.49 22.15 19.37
C THR A 107 17.21 21.41 19.05
N LEU A 108 16.08 22.08 19.28
CA LEU A 108 14.77 21.57 18.89
C LEU A 108 14.70 21.30 17.38
N ALA A 109 15.28 22.19 16.56
CA ALA A 109 15.32 22.05 15.11
C ALA A 109 16.07 20.80 14.64
N GLU A 110 17.21 20.47 15.27
CA GLU A 110 17.95 19.24 14.97
C GLU A 110 17.15 17.98 15.34
N ILE A 111 16.43 18.01 16.47
CA ILE A 111 15.58 16.91 16.92
C ILE A 111 14.41 16.71 15.96
N GLN A 112 13.74 17.80 15.56
CA GLN A 112 12.63 17.77 14.60
C GLN A 112 13.10 17.22 13.26
N SER A 113 14.16 17.77 12.68
CA SER A 113 14.71 17.30 11.40
C SER A 113 15.11 15.82 11.45
N THR A 114 15.73 15.35 12.54
CA THR A 114 16.11 13.93 12.67
C THR A 114 14.88 13.03 12.85
N THR A 115 13.84 13.53 13.53
CA THR A 115 12.55 12.83 13.67
C THR A 115 11.89 12.67 12.31
N ASP A 116 11.80 13.74 11.53
CA ASP A 116 11.22 13.73 10.18
C ASP A 116 11.98 12.77 9.27
N ASP A 117 13.32 12.77 9.32
CA ASP A 117 14.16 11.83 8.58
C ASP A 117 13.87 10.36 8.94
N ILE A 118 13.63 10.07 10.22
CA ILE A 118 13.26 8.72 10.69
C ILE A 118 11.88 8.32 10.16
N LEU A 119 10.89 9.20 10.27
CA LEU A 119 9.53 8.96 9.79
C LEU A 119 9.54 8.72 8.28
N LYS A 120 10.31 9.51 7.52
CA LYS A 120 10.53 9.36 6.09
C LYS A 120 11.18 8.06 5.70
N ARG A 121 12.30 7.73 6.37
CA ARG A 121 13.07 6.51 6.12
C ARG A 121 12.22 5.25 6.27
N TYR A 122 11.32 5.23 7.25
CA TYR A 122 10.42 4.10 7.48
C TYR A 122 9.06 4.24 6.78
N GLN A 123 8.83 5.31 6.02
CA GLN A 123 7.58 5.55 5.27
C GLN A 123 6.34 5.51 6.18
N VAL A 124 6.42 6.17 7.33
CA VAL A 124 5.33 6.22 8.34
C VAL A 124 4.82 7.64 8.62
N GLU A 125 5.27 8.64 7.86
CA GLU A 125 4.89 10.07 8.02
C GLU A 125 3.36 10.27 8.11
N GLY A 126 2.57 9.55 7.31
CA GLY A 126 1.10 9.67 7.28
C GLY A 126 0.34 8.72 8.22
N VAL A 127 1.04 7.86 8.96
CA VAL A 127 0.44 6.91 9.93
C VAL A 127 0.44 7.49 11.33
N VAL A 128 1.43 8.32 11.65
CA VAL A 128 1.57 8.97 12.96
C VAL A 128 0.72 10.24 12.99
N ILE A 129 -0.61 10.10 12.93
CA ILE A 129 -1.52 11.21 13.24
C ILE A 129 -1.91 11.08 14.71
N GLY A 130 -1.24 11.87 15.56
CA GLY A 130 -1.66 12.11 16.94
C GLY A 130 -0.75 11.54 18.02
N SER A 131 0.30 12.29 18.38
CA SER A 131 0.76 12.47 19.78
C SER A 131 1.90 13.49 19.90
N MET A 132 1.84 14.63 19.19
CA MET A 132 2.76 15.76 19.44
C MET A 132 2.03 17.09 19.21
N LEU A 133 1.07 17.35 20.11
CA LEU A 133 0.76 18.66 20.67
C LEU A 133 0.63 18.44 22.19
#